data_AF-A0A428SWX1-F1
#
_entry.id   AF-A0A428SWX1-F1
#
_cell.length_a   1.000
_cell.length_b   1.000
_cell.length_c   1.000
_cell.angle_alpha   90.00
_cell.angle_beta   90.00
_cell.angle_gamma   90.00
#
_symmetry.space_group_name_H-M   'P 1'
#
loop_
_entity.id
_entity.type
_entity.pdbx_description
1 polymer ?
#
loop_
_entity_poly.entity_id
_entity_poly.type
_entity_poly.pdbx_seq_one_letter_code
_entity_poly.pdbx_strand_id
1 'polypeptide(L)'
;MAAAPDPLASFSGLGISTPSRAAFTLSGSDSSSSVDDDAPLPFPEALPRADFLAPDFQPAAYLSALPNRHQTLEDLRSDLRDRSAAISSELLELVNSNYTAFLSLGSELRGGDDKVEDVKVSLLGFRRAVEEVKGRVSARKEETNALNDELRGVRSAIEQGRKMIELSERLTSLEEHLALDSMPASKAPREWEDNESEEEDEDDDGTLGSSPTKLLASAQECSRIAILTESLDQNTPFVIKMEERLTRCRNTLLLDLGNALKQAKKAGVRGQDRVLKYLAVYRVLGAQADAIKALRGG
;
A
#
# COMPACT_ATOMS: atom_id res chain seq x y z
N MET A 1 -6.74 6.72 4.97
CA MET A 1 -5.47 6.47 5.67
C MET A 1 -5.48 7.30 6.94
N ALA A 2 -5.91 6.71 8.05
CA ALA A 2 -5.83 7.30 9.38
C ALA A 2 -4.95 6.35 10.20
N ALA A 3 -3.84 6.88 10.67
CA ALA A 3 -2.75 6.16 11.34
C ALA A 3 -3.14 5.81 12.78
N ALA A 4 -2.80 4.60 13.19
CA ALA A 4 -2.79 4.18 14.59
C ALA A 4 -1.60 4.81 15.32
N PRO A 5 -1.71 5.16 16.61
CA PRO A 5 -0.54 5.37 17.45
C PRO A 5 -0.23 4.13 18.31
N ASP A 6 1.01 3.64 18.17
CA ASP A 6 1.67 2.70 19.09
C ASP A 6 1.99 3.38 20.44
N PRO A 7 1.91 2.66 21.58
CA PRO A 7 2.40 3.14 22.87
C PRO A 7 3.68 2.43 23.29
N LEU A 8 4.86 2.99 22.96
CA LEU A 8 6.13 2.61 23.57
C LEU A 8 7.03 3.84 23.72
N ALA A 9 7.20 4.32 24.96
CA ALA A 9 8.41 4.92 25.53
C ALA A 9 8.05 5.89 26.66
N SER A 10 8.15 5.44 27.91
CA SER A 10 8.62 6.27 29.04
C SER A 10 8.61 5.41 30.29
N PHE A 11 9.76 4.81 30.62
CA PHE A 11 10.12 4.53 32.01
C PHE A 11 11.63 4.25 32.04
N SER A 12 12.40 5.27 32.38
CA SER A 12 13.82 5.14 32.73
C SER A 12 14.20 6.29 33.64
N GLY A 13 14.76 5.93 34.79
CA GLY A 13 15.43 6.84 35.70
C GLY A 13 14.61 7.14 36.94
N LEU A 14 14.91 6.43 38.02
CA LEU A 14 15.31 7.01 39.32
C LEU A 14 15.81 5.85 40.19
N GLY A 15 17.14 5.74 40.28
CA GLY A 15 17.81 4.91 41.27
C GLY A 15 18.10 5.68 42.56
N ILE A 16 18.57 4.91 43.55
CA ILE A 16 19.22 5.33 44.83
C ILE A 16 18.19 5.72 45.91
N SER A 17 18.19 5.23 47.15
CA SER A 17 19.24 4.62 47.99
C SER A 17 18.62 3.70 49.05
N THR A 18 19.30 2.59 49.37
CA THR A 18 19.08 1.79 50.58
C THR A 18 19.73 2.45 51.79
N PRO A 19 19.06 2.56 52.95
CA PRO A 19 19.77 2.75 54.21
C PRO A 19 20.14 1.38 54.79
N SER A 20 21.34 0.92 54.45
CA SER A 20 22.10 -0.01 55.29
C SER A 20 22.52 0.74 56.55
N ARG A 21 22.04 0.30 57.72
CA ARG A 21 22.59 0.71 59.01
C ARG A 21 22.80 -0.53 59.87
N ALA A 22 23.82 -1.31 59.49
CA ALA A 22 24.50 -2.20 60.41
C ALA A 22 25.25 -1.34 61.43
N ALA A 23 24.79 -1.35 62.68
CA ALA A 23 25.57 -0.83 63.80
C ALA A 23 26.63 -1.89 64.15
N PHE A 24 27.80 -1.76 63.54
CA PHE A 24 29.04 -2.37 64.04
C PHE A 24 29.50 -1.54 65.24
N THR A 25 29.36 -2.07 66.45
CA THR A 25 30.09 -1.56 67.62
C THR A 25 31.36 -2.39 67.77
N LEU A 26 32.49 -1.70 67.62
CA LEU A 26 33.84 -2.26 67.69
C LEU A 26 34.18 -2.66 69.12
N SER A 27 34.84 -3.82 69.24
CA SER A 27 35.56 -4.26 70.42
C SER A 27 36.63 -3.23 70.81
N GLY A 28 36.46 -2.60 71.97
CA GLY A 28 37.52 -1.90 72.68
C GLY A 28 38.04 -2.82 73.78
N SER A 29 39.27 -3.31 73.62
CA SER A 29 40.01 -3.96 74.69
C SER A 29 40.85 -2.89 75.38
N ASP A 30 40.41 -2.40 76.54
CA ASP A 30 41.28 -1.76 77.52
C ASP A 30 41.09 -2.42 78.89
N SER A 31 42.10 -3.19 79.26
CA SER A 31 42.24 -3.70 80.62
C SER A 31 42.61 -2.53 81.53
N SER A 32 41.66 -2.07 82.35
CA SER A 32 41.98 -1.46 83.65
C SER A 32 40.82 -1.63 84.62
N SER A 33 41.15 -2.29 85.73
CA SER A 33 40.31 -2.60 86.88
C SER A 33 39.70 -1.38 87.58
N SER A 34 38.38 -1.36 87.76
CA SER A 34 37.72 -0.78 88.94
C SER A 34 36.27 -1.24 89.02
N VAL A 35 35.89 -1.78 90.17
CA VAL A 35 34.54 -2.20 90.55
C VAL A 35 33.62 -1.00 90.72
N ASP A 36 32.49 -0.98 90.02
CA ASP A 36 31.31 -0.15 90.35
C ASP A 36 30.05 -0.97 90.05
N ASP A 37 29.31 -1.29 91.10
CA ASP A 37 28.22 -2.28 91.16
C ASP A 37 26.86 -1.57 91.29
N ASP A 38 26.52 -0.69 90.33
CA ASP A 38 25.26 0.06 90.35
C ASP A 38 24.70 0.39 88.94
N ALA A 39 24.59 -0.64 88.09
CA ALA A 39 23.84 -0.54 86.83
C ALA A 39 22.34 -0.85 87.09
N PRO A 40 21.39 0.02 86.68
CA PRO A 40 19.96 -0.22 86.88
C PRO A 40 19.51 -1.50 86.15
N LEU A 41 18.84 -2.38 86.90
CA LEU A 41 18.36 -3.67 86.39
C LEU A 41 17.44 -3.48 85.18
N PRO A 42 17.55 -4.33 84.14
CA PRO A 42 16.70 -4.24 82.96
C PRO A 42 15.24 -4.53 83.30
N PHE A 43 14.32 -3.71 82.76
CA PHE A 43 12.88 -3.96 82.88
C PHE A 43 12.50 -5.30 82.22
N PRO A 44 11.55 -6.05 82.79
CA PRO A 44 11.03 -7.25 82.13
C PRO A 44 10.46 -6.89 80.77
N GLU A 45 10.85 -7.64 79.73
CA GLU A 45 10.22 -7.53 78.41
C GLU A 45 8.71 -7.86 78.50
N ALA A 46 7.88 -7.44 77.55
CA ALA A 46 6.48 -7.86 77.50
C ALA A 46 6.37 -9.32 77.03
N LEU A 47 5.34 -10.07 77.45
CA LEU A 47 5.14 -11.45 76.98
C LEU A 47 4.89 -11.49 75.45
N PRO A 48 5.71 -12.19 74.65
CA PRO A 48 5.65 -12.14 73.20
C PRO A 48 4.48 -12.95 72.62
N ARG A 49 4.04 -12.60 71.41
CA ARG A 49 2.84 -13.21 70.82
C ARG A 49 2.97 -14.66 70.42
N ALA A 50 4.15 -15.00 69.92
CA ALA A 50 4.49 -16.33 69.45
C ALA A 50 4.25 -17.42 70.50
N ASP A 51 4.52 -17.13 71.77
CA ASP A 51 4.47 -18.10 72.87
C ASP A 51 3.06 -18.65 73.13
N PHE A 52 2.02 -17.89 72.75
CA PHE A 52 0.61 -18.27 72.92
C PHE A 52 -0.02 -18.88 71.65
N LEU A 53 0.76 -19.08 70.58
CA LEU A 53 0.27 -19.66 69.32
C LEU A 53 0.47 -21.18 69.25
N ALA A 54 1.08 -21.79 70.26
CA ALA A 54 1.31 -23.23 70.29
C ALA A 54 -0.03 -23.99 70.47
N PRO A 55 -0.34 -25.00 69.64
CA PRO A 55 -1.60 -25.75 69.72
C PRO A 55 -1.76 -26.53 71.03
N ASP A 56 -0.65 -26.94 71.64
CA ASP A 56 -0.60 -27.68 72.92
C ASP A 56 -0.06 -26.80 74.06
N PHE A 57 -0.46 -25.53 74.10
CA PHE A 57 0.03 -24.58 75.12
C PHE A 57 -0.29 -25.06 76.55
N GLN A 58 0.76 -25.28 77.35
CA GLN A 58 0.65 -25.67 78.76
C GLN A 58 1.01 -24.50 79.69
N PRO A 59 0.04 -23.86 80.35
CA PRO A 59 0.29 -22.67 81.16
C PRO A 59 1.28 -22.90 82.29
N ALA A 60 1.20 -24.05 82.98
CA ALA A 60 2.08 -24.35 84.11
C ALA A 60 3.54 -24.59 83.69
N ALA A 61 3.77 -25.23 82.54
CA ALA A 61 5.10 -25.43 81.97
C ALA A 61 5.68 -24.11 81.44
N TYR A 62 4.85 -23.27 80.82
CA TYR A 62 5.25 -21.96 80.31
C TYR A 62 5.63 -21.00 81.45
N LEU A 63 4.82 -20.90 82.50
CA LEU A 63 5.11 -20.04 83.65
C LEU A 63 6.33 -20.50 84.46
N SER A 64 6.60 -21.81 84.50
CA SER A 64 7.79 -22.35 85.17
C SER A 64 9.07 -22.22 84.33
N ALA A 65 8.96 -22.14 83.01
CA ALA A 65 10.06 -21.87 82.08
C ALA A 65 10.43 -20.38 81.97
N LEU A 66 9.84 -19.51 82.80
CA LEU A 66 10.12 -18.07 82.90
C LEU A 66 11.12 -17.64 84.03
N PRO A 67 12.09 -18.45 84.51
CA PRO A 67 12.82 -18.17 85.75
C PRO A 67 13.85 -17.03 85.69
N ASN A 68 14.02 -16.36 84.54
CA ASN A 68 15.03 -15.30 84.34
C ASN A 68 14.44 -13.90 84.14
N ARG A 69 13.13 -13.72 84.34
CA ARG A 69 12.50 -12.39 84.40
C ARG A 69 12.39 -11.97 85.85
N HIS A 70 13.17 -10.98 86.27
CA HIS A 70 13.08 -10.34 87.59
C HIS A 70 11.77 -9.51 87.72
N GLN A 71 10.62 -10.15 87.57
CA GLN A 71 9.30 -9.55 87.53
C GLN A 71 8.49 -9.91 88.79
N THR A 72 7.66 -9.00 89.27
CA THR A 72 6.72 -9.31 90.36
C THR A 72 5.54 -10.12 89.84
N LEU A 73 4.93 -10.96 90.70
CA LEU A 73 3.74 -11.72 90.31
C LEU A 73 2.55 -10.82 89.95
N GLU A 74 2.48 -9.62 90.52
CA GLU A 74 1.44 -8.65 90.19
C GLU A 74 1.62 -8.10 88.77
N ASP A 75 2.86 -7.82 88.39
CA ASP A 75 3.22 -7.32 87.06
C ASP A 75 3.04 -8.38 85.96
N LEU A 76 3.39 -9.64 86.26
CA LEU A 76 3.10 -10.77 85.37
C LEU A 76 1.58 -10.97 85.19
N ARG A 77 0.80 -10.74 86.26
CA ARG A 77 -0.66 -10.84 86.20
C ARG A 77 -1.28 -9.72 85.38
N SER A 78 -0.77 -8.49 85.46
CA SER A 78 -1.21 -7.41 84.57
C SER A 78 -0.83 -7.68 83.12
N ASP A 79 0.41 -8.10 82.83
CA ASP A 79 0.86 -8.37 81.46
C ASP A 79 0.04 -9.51 80.80
N LEU A 80 -0.29 -10.57 81.55
CA LEU A 80 -1.19 -11.62 81.07
C LEU A 80 -2.61 -11.12 80.81
N ARG A 81 -3.14 -10.21 81.64
CA ARG A 81 -4.48 -9.63 81.44
C ARG A 81 -4.51 -8.70 80.24
N ASP A 82 -3.53 -7.81 80.11
CA ASP A 82 -3.40 -6.89 78.99
C ASP A 82 -3.28 -7.67 77.68
N ARG A 83 -2.52 -8.77 77.70
CA ARG A 83 -2.39 -9.64 76.54
C ARG A 83 -3.68 -10.38 76.20
N SER A 84 -4.43 -10.85 77.19
CA SER A 84 -5.74 -11.45 76.97
C SER A 84 -6.74 -10.46 76.36
N ALA A 85 -6.70 -9.20 76.81
CA ALA A 85 -7.52 -8.13 76.27
C ALA A 85 -7.13 -7.81 74.82
N ALA A 86 -5.83 -7.69 74.53
CA ALA A 86 -5.32 -7.48 73.17
C ALA A 86 -5.72 -8.60 72.20
N ILE A 87 -5.62 -9.87 72.63
CA ILE A 87 -6.06 -11.02 71.81
C ILE A 87 -7.58 -10.96 71.56
N SER A 88 -8.37 -10.58 72.56
CA SER A 88 -9.82 -10.46 72.40
C SER A 88 -10.22 -9.34 71.43
N SER A 89 -9.51 -8.21 71.45
CA SER A 89 -9.73 -7.13 70.48
C SER A 89 -9.26 -7.51 69.09
N GLU A 90 -8.10 -8.17 68.94
CA GLU A 90 -7.61 -8.69 67.66
C GLU A 90 -8.60 -9.69 67.05
N LEU A 91 -9.19 -10.57 67.86
CA LEU A 91 -10.18 -11.54 67.39
C LEU A 91 -11.44 -10.85 66.87
N LEU A 92 -11.96 -9.88 67.62
CA LEU A 92 -13.13 -9.10 67.20
C LEU A 92 -12.84 -8.31 65.93
N GLU A 93 -11.65 -7.71 65.83
CA GLU A 93 -11.20 -7.00 64.64
C GLU A 93 -11.09 -7.93 63.44
N LEU A 94 -10.46 -9.10 63.59
CA LEU A 94 -10.31 -10.08 62.51
C LEU A 94 -11.67 -10.61 62.03
N VAL A 95 -12.59 -10.89 62.96
CA VAL A 95 -13.95 -11.35 62.61
C VAL A 95 -14.71 -10.25 61.89
N ASN A 96 -14.62 -9.01 62.37
CA ASN A 96 -15.29 -7.88 61.73
C ASN A 96 -14.68 -7.55 60.36
N SER A 97 -13.35 -7.58 60.22
CA SER A 97 -12.67 -7.37 58.94
C SER A 97 -13.00 -8.47 57.93
N ASN A 98 -13.06 -9.73 58.37
CA ASN A 98 -13.43 -10.84 57.48
C ASN A 98 -14.90 -10.75 57.07
N TYR A 99 -15.80 -10.44 57.99
CA TYR A 99 -17.23 -10.27 57.70
C TYR A 99 -17.48 -9.12 56.71
N THR A 100 -16.84 -7.97 56.91
CA THR A 100 -16.94 -6.82 56.00
C THR A 100 -16.37 -7.12 54.62
N ALA A 101 -15.21 -7.81 54.55
CA ALA A 101 -14.64 -8.26 53.28
C ALA A 101 -15.55 -9.25 52.54
N PHE A 102 -16.16 -10.21 53.26
CA PHE A 102 -17.07 -11.19 52.67
C PHE A 102 -18.36 -10.55 52.16
N LEU A 103 -18.92 -9.59 52.91
CA LEU A 103 -20.09 -8.81 52.46
C LEU A 103 -19.76 -7.95 51.23
N SER A 104 -18.59 -7.30 51.20
CA SER A 104 -18.14 -6.54 50.03
C SER A 104 -18.04 -7.44 48.81
N LEU A 105 -17.35 -8.58 48.93
CA LEU A 105 -17.22 -9.55 47.85
C LEU A 105 -18.58 -10.08 47.39
N GLY A 106 -19.46 -10.43 48.33
CA GLY A 106 -20.83 -10.86 48.01
C GLY A 106 -21.63 -9.78 47.28
N SER A 107 -21.46 -8.51 47.64
CA SER A 107 -22.12 -7.38 46.98
C SER A 107 -21.59 -7.11 45.56
N GLU A 108 -20.27 -7.23 45.36
CA GLU A 108 -19.62 -7.09 44.04
C GLU A 108 -19.99 -8.26 43.13
N LEU A 109 -20.01 -9.49 43.65
CA LEU A 109 -20.36 -10.68 42.88
C LEU A 109 -21.84 -10.67 42.48
N ARG A 110 -22.73 -10.23 43.39
CA ARG A 110 -24.18 -10.19 43.15
C ARG A 110 -24.59 -9.24 42.03
N GLY A 111 -23.80 -8.20 41.74
CA GLY A 111 -24.02 -7.30 40.60
C GLY A 111 -23.01 -7.48 39.46
N GLY A 112 -22.08 -8.44 39.57
CA GLY A 112 -21.09 -8.73 38.55
C GLY A 112 -21.68 -9.44 37.34
N ASP A 113 -22.65 -10.33 37.57
CA ASP A 113 -23.33 -11.09 36.51
C ASP A 113 -24.10 -10.15 35.57
N ASP A 114 -24.85 -9.19 36.12
CA ASP A 114 -25.58 -8.17 35.35
C ASP A 114 -24.63 -7.34 34.46
N LYS A 115 -23.48 -6.92 35.00
CA LYS A 115 -22.47 -6.16 34.24
C LYS A 115 -21.88 -6.99 33.10
N VAL A 116 -21.65 -8.29 33.32
CA VAL A 116 -21.12 -9.18 32.29
C VAL A 116 -22.17 -9.43 31.20
N GLU A 117 -23.42 -9.64 31.56
CA GLU A 117 -24.52 -9.77 30.59
C GLU A 117 -24.73 -8.46 29.80
N ASP A 118 -24.66 -7.29 30.44
CA ASP A 118 -24.72 -5.99 29.75
C ASP A 118 -23.60 -5.83 28.72
N VAL A 119 -22.36 -6.16 29.10
CA VAL A 119 -21.21 -6.13 28.17
C VAL A 119 -21.43 -7.10 27.02
N LYS A 120 -21.89 -8.31 27.28
CA LYS A 120 -22.19 -9.31 26.25
C LYS A 120 -23.28 -8.84 25.28
N VAL A 121 -24.35 -8.23 25.78
CA VAL A 121 -25.40 -7.62 24.93
C VAL A 121 -24.80 -6.49 24.08
N SER A 122 -23.96 -5.63 24.67
CA SER A 122 -23.30 -4.55 23.94
C SER A 122 -22.38 -5.07 22.82
N LEU A 123 -21.63 -6.14 23.07
CA LEU A 123 -20.74 -6.78 22.10
C LEU A 123 -21.51 -7.46 20.97
N LEU A 124 -22.66 -8.06 21.28
CA LEU A 124 -23.57 -8.61 20.26
C LEU A 124 -24.14 -7.50 19.37
N GLY A 125 -24.51 -6.37 19.96
CA GLY A 125 -24.93 -5.17 19.22
C GLY A 125 -23.84 -4.63 18.31
N PHE A 126 -22.61 -4.51 18.84
CA PHE A 126 -21.46 -4.08 18.06
C PHE A 126 -21.13 -5.03 16.90
N ARG A 127 -21.12 -6.35 17.16
CA ARG A 127 -20.90 -7.36 16.11
C ARG A 127 -21.92 -7.23 15.00
N ARG A 128 -23.21 -7.04 15.33
CA ARG A 128 -24.28 -6.84 14.34
C ARG A 128 -24.04 -5.57 13.51
N ALA A 129 -23.70 -4.46 14.16
CA ALA A 129 -23.40 -3.20 13.46
C ALA A 129 -22.19 -3.33 12.51
N VAL A 130 -21.14 -4.04 12.92
CA VAL A 130 -19.97 -4.32 12.07
C VAL A 130 -20.35 -5.19 10.87
N GLU A 131 -21.15 -6.24 11.07
CA GLU A 131 -21.59 -7.09 9.96
C GLU A 131 -22.46 -6.32 8.96
N GLU A 132 -23.32 -5.41 9.45
CA GLU A 132 -24.10 -4.51 8.60
C GLU A 132 -23.22 -3.55 7.80
N VAL A 133 -22.23 -2.91 8.44
CA VAL A 133 -21.25 -2.04 7.75
C VAL A 133 -20.51 -2.83 6.69
N LYS A 134 -20.04 -4.04 7.02
CA LYS A 134 -19.35 -4.93 6.09
C LYS A 134 -20.22 -5.28 4.89
N GLY A 135 -21.51 -5.59 5.10
CA GLY A 135 -22.47 -5.84 4.03
C GLY A 135 -22.67 -4.61 3.12
N ARG A 136 -22.77 -3.41 3.68
CA ARG A 136 -22.87 -2.16 2.89
C ARG A 136 -21.60 -1.91 2.07
N VAL A 137 -20.43 -2.15 2.66
CA VAL A 137 -19.13 -1.98 1.97
C VAL A 137 -18.97 -3.01 0.85
N SER A 138 -19.36 -4.27 1.05
CA SER A 138 -19.29 -5.28 -0.01
C SER A 138 -20.23 -4.96 -1.16
N ALA A 139 -21.47 -4.54 -0.89
CA ALA A 139 -22.41 -4.12 -1.93
C ALA A 139 -21.87 -2.92 -2.73
N ARG A 140 -21.30 -1.92 -2.03
CA ARG A 140 -20.69 -0.75 -2.70
C ARG A 140 -19.47 -1.13 -3.53
N LYS A 141 -18.68 -2.10 -3.07
CA LYS A 141 -17.53 -2.63 -3.83
C LYS A 141 -17.99 -3.29 -5.13
N GLU A 142 -19.03 -4.11 -5.07
CA GLU A 142 -19.61 -4.77 -6.25
C GLU A 142 -20.15 -3.76 -7.26
N GLU A 143 -20.91 -2.76 -6.80
CA GLU A 143 -21.40 -1.66 -7.64
C GLU A 143 -20.24 -0.88 -8.30
N THR A 144 -19.22 -0.54 -7.51
CA THR A 144 -18.05 0.19 -8.02
C THR A 144 -17.27 -0.63 -9.06
N ASN A 145 -17.14 -1.94 -8.85
CA ASN A 145 -16.49 -2.83 -9.81
C ASN A 145 -17.29 -2.89 -11.12
N ALA A 146 -18.61 -3.03 -11.05
CA ALA A 146 -19.47 -3.03 -12.24
C ALA A 146 -19.35 -1.72 -13.04
N LEU A 147 -19.37 -0.57 -12.35
CA LEU A 147 -19.17 0.74 -12.99
C LEU A 147 -17.76 0.88 -13.59
N ASN A 148 -16.74 0.28 -12.98
CA ASN A 148 -15.38 0.29 -13.52
C ASN A 148 -15.27 -0.54 -14.80
N ASP A 149 -15.91 -1.72 -14.83
CA ASP A 149 -15.97 -2.57 -16.02
C ASP A 149 -16.73 -1.87 -17.16
N GLU A 150 -17.84 -1.20 -16.86
CA GLU A 150 -18.57 -0.36 -17.82
C GLU A 150 -17.69 0.77 -18.35
N LEU A 151 -17.01 1.51 -17.46
CA LEU A 151 -16.09 2.58 -17.84
C LEU A 151 -14.95 2.07 -18.74
N ARG A 152 -14.39 0.88 -18.45
CA ARG A 152 -13.38 0.25 -19.30
C ARG A 152 -13.95 -0.08 -20.68
N GLY A 153 -15.17 -0.62 -20.75
CA GLY A 153 -15.86 -0.89 -22.01
C GLY A 153 -16.07 0.38 -22.83
N VAL A 154 -16.56 1.45 -22.21
CA VAL A 154 -16.76 2.75 -22.86
C VAL A 154 -15.45 3.33 -23.36
N ARG A 155 -14.37 3.27 -22.57
CA ARG A 155 -13.03 3.74 -23.00
C ARG A 155 -12.52 2.97 -24.20
N SER A 156 -12.63 1.65 -24.19
CA SER A 156 -12.26 0.81 -25.34
C SER A 156 -13.07 1.19 -26.60
N ALA A 157 -14.38 1.44 -26.45
CA ALA A 157 -15.22 1.86 -27.57
C ALA A 157 -14.83 3.26 -28.10
N ILE A 158 -14.48 4.19 -27.22
CA ILE A 158 -13.97 5.53 -27.60
C ILE A 158 -12.64 5.40 -28.35
N GLU A 159 -11.73 4.56 -27.87
CA GLU A 159 -10.43 4.32 -28.53
C GLU A 159 -10.62 3.71 -29.92
N GLN A 160 -11.52 2.73 -30.07
CA GLN A 160 -11.90 2.19 -31.38
C GLN A 160 -12.50 3.28 -32.28
N GLY A 161 -13.41 4.10 -31.74
CA GLY A 161 -14.00 5.25 -32.43
C GLY A 161 -12.95 6.24 -32.96
N ARG A 162 -11.97 6.59 -32.12
CA ARG A 162 -10.87 7.49 -32.50
C ARG A 162 -10.00 6.89 -33.60
N LYS A 163 -9.66 5.60 -33.51
CA LYS A 163 -8.92 4.90 -34.57
C LYS A 163 -9.68 4.88 -35.89
N MET A 164 -11.00 4.68 -35.86
CA MET A 164 -11.84 4.73 -37.08
C MET A 164 -11.82 6.12 -37.72
N ILE A 165 -11.92 7.18 -36.92
CA ILE A 165 -11.84 8.57 -37.41
C ILE A 165 -10.45 8.84 -38.00
N GLU A 166 -9.38 8.54 -37.26
CA GLU A 166 -8.00 8.71 -37.72
C GLU A 166 -7.74 7.96 -39.03
N LEU A 167 -8.21 6.72 -39.15
CA LEU A 167 -8.08 5.94 -40.37
C LEU A 167 -8.82 6.62 -41.53
N SER A 168 -10.04 7.12 -41.30
CA SER A 168 -10.81 7.80 -42.34
C SER A 168 -10.15 9.11 -42.81
N GLU A 169 -9.57 9.88 -41.90
CA GLU A 169 -8.88 11.14 -42.20
C GLU A 169 -7.59 10.91 -42.97
N ARG A 170 -6.72 10.00 -42.47
CA ARG A 170 -5.47 9.65 -43.14
C ARG A 170 -5.71 9.06 -44.54
N LEU A 171 -6.72 8.21 -44.67
CA LEU A 171 -7.06 7.62 -45.97
C LEU A 171 -7.61 8.66 -46.95
N THR A 172 -8.42 9.61 -46.48
CA THR A 172 -8.94 10.69 -47.31
C THR A 172 -7.83 11.65 -47.75
N SER A 173 -6.92 12.02 -46.84
CA SER A 173 -5.73 12.82 -47.17
C SER A 173 -4.85 12.10 -48.21
N LEU A 174 -4.61 10.79 -48.03
CA LEU A 174 -3.86 9.99 -49.00
C LEU A 174 -4.56 9.94 -50.37
N GLU A 175 -5.89 9.75 -50.40
CA GLU A 175 -6.69 9.78 -51.64
C GLU A 175 -6.59 11.15 -52.34
N GLU A 176 -6.67 12.25 -51.60
CA GLU A 176 -6.52 13.61 -52.14
C GLU A 176 -5.11 13.85 -52.70
N HIS A 177 -4.06 13.46 -51.97
CA HIS A 177 -2.69 13.56 -52.45
C HIS A 177 -2.45 12.74 -53.72
N LEU A 178 -2.94 11.50 -53.77
CA LEU A 178 -2.85 10.64 -54.96
C LEU A 178 -3.66 11.19 -56.14
N ALA A 179 -4.85 11.73 -55.89
CA ALA A 179 -5.69 12.32 -56.94
C ALA A 179 -5.06 13.60 -57.53
N LEU A 180 -4.42 14.42 -56.69
CA LEU A 180 -3.68 15.60 -57.12
C LEU A 180 -2.43 15.22 -57.93
N ASP A 181 -1.70 14.18 -57.52
CA ASP A 181 -0.49 13.70 -58.23
C ASP A 181 -0.82 12.95 -59.53
N SER A 182 -2.01 12.35 -59.64
CA SER A 182 -2.47 11.64 -60.84
C SER A 182 -2.98 12.59 -61.95
N MET A 183 -3.24 13.87 -61.65
CA MET A 183 -3.60 14.83 -62.70
C MET A 183 -2.34 15.23 -63.51
N PRO A 184 -2.32 15.04 -64.84
CA PRO A 184 -1.21 15.52 -65.65
C PRO A 184 -1.14 17.04 -65.52
N ALA A 185 0.08 17.57 -65.32
CA ALA A 185 0.37 19.00 -65.14
C ALA A 185 -0.27 19.86 -66.25
N SER A 186 -1.54 20.22 -66.08
CA SER A 186 -2.29 21.09 -66.97
C SER A 186 -2.37 22.46 -66.32
N LYS A 187 -1.50 23.36 -66.79
CA LYS A 187 -1.56 24.83 -66.71
C LYS A 187 -2.71 25.39 -65.85
N ALA A 188 -2.47 25.58 -64.56
CA ALA A 188 -3.19 26.54 -63.74
C ALA A 188 -2.22 27.15 -62.72
N PRO A 189 -2.08 28.49 -62.62
CA PRO A 189 -1.29 29.10 -61.56
C PRO A 189 -1.99 28.85 -60.21
N ARG A 190 -1.37 28.04 -59.34
CA ARG A 190 -1.80 27.89 -57.95
C ARG A 190 -0.79 28.61 -57.06
N GLU A 191 -1.18 29.82 -56.65
CA GLU A 191 -0.55 30.60 -55.59
C GLU A 191 -0.97 30.04 -54.22
N TRP A 192 -0.22 29.10 -53.62
CA TRP A 192 -0.31 28.84 -52.18
C TRP A 192 1.05 28.41 -51.62
N GLU A 193 1.60 29.32 -50.82
CA GLU A 193 2.48 29.19 -49.65
C GLU A 193 3.63 28.17 -49.67
N ASP A 194 4.79 28.76 -49.92
CA ASP A 194 6.12 28.44 -49.43
C ASP A 194 6.13 27.75 -48.06
N ASN A 195 6.56 26.49 -48.04
CA ASN A 195 7.08 25.83 -46.86
C ASN A 195 8.44 25.25 -47.25
N GLU A 196 9.47 26.02 -46.99
CA GLU A 196 10.88 25.67 -47.16
C GLU A 196 11.18 24.34 -46.47
N SER A 197 11.40 23.31 -47.29
CA SER A 197 12.30 22.21 -46.95
C SER A 197 13.32 22.20 -48.06
N GLU A 198 14.39 22.96 -47.84
CA GLU A 198 15.61 22.96 -48.65
C GLU A 198 16.25 21.57 -48.58
N GLU A 199 15.83 20.68 -49.46
CA GLU A 199 16.74 19.66 -49.99
C GLU A 199 16.98 20.01 -51.47
N GLU A 200 18.18 20.55 -51.71
CA GLU A 200 18.74 20.82 -53.03
C GLU A 200 18.80 19.54 -53.87
N ASP A 201 17.73 19.25 -54.61
CA ASP A 201 17.81 18.46 -55.84
C ASP A 201 17.90 19.47 -57.00
N GLU A 202 19.10 20.02 -57.24
CA GLU A 202 19.46 20.69 -58.48
C GLU A 202 19.39 19.67 -59.64
N ASP A 203 18.19 19.49 -60.20
CA ASP A 203 17.96 19.00 -61.55
C ASP A 203 16.56 19.47 -62.00
N ASP A 204 16.45 20.79 -62.21
CA ASP A 204 15.42 21.40 -63.04
C ASP A 204 15.60 20.93 -64.49
N ASP A 205 14.86 19.90 -64.88
CA ASP A 205 14.45 19.68 -66.25
C ASP A 205 12.95 19.42 -66.26
N GLY A 206 12.21 20.43 -66.73
CA GLY A 206 10.77 20.61 -66.62
C GLY A 206 9.90 19.61 -67.38
N THR A 207 10.14 18.31 -67.30
CA THR A 207 9.19 17.30 -67.75
C THR A 207 9.43 15.95 -67.06
N LEU A 208 8.33 15.26 -66.71
CA LEU A 208 8.21 13.80 -66.52
C LEU A 208 8.24 13.26 -65.08
N GLY A 209 7.04 13.09 -64.52
CA GLY A 209 6.74 12.09 -63.49
C GLY A 209 6.59 12.63 -62.08
N SER A 210 5.71 12.02 -61.28
CA SER A 210 5.58 12.32 -59.86
C SER A 210 6.94 12.13 -59.15
N SER A 211 7.35 13.10 -58.34
CA SER A 211 8.66 13.10 -57.69
C SER A 211 8.84 11.84 -56.81
N PRO A 212 10.02 11.21 -56.81
CA PRO A 212 10.27 9.99 -56.05
C PRO A 212 10.03 10.14 -54.55
N THR A 213 10.33 11.32 -53.99
CA THR A 213 10.10 11.65 -52.57
C THR A 213 8.62 11.66 -52.20
N LYS A 214 7.75 12.30 -53.02
CA LYS A 214 6.28 12.28 -52.82
C LYS A 214 5.70 10.87 -52.92
N LEU A 215 6.09 10.09 -53.94
CA LEU A 215 5.62 8.70 -54.07
C LEU A 215 6.08 7.82 -52.90
N LEU A 216 7.29 8.05 -52.38
CA LEU A 216 7.79 7.38 -51.19
C LEU A 216 6.97 7.74 -49.95
N ALA A 217 6.66 9.02 -49.74
CA ALA A 217 5.82 9.48 -48.64
C ALA A 217 4.41 8.85 -48.70
N SER A 218 3.78 8.85 -49.88
CA SER A 218 2.49 8.20 -50.10
C SER A 218 2.54 6.69 -49.90
N ALA A 219 3.63 6.02 -50.27
CA ALA A 219 3.84 4.60 -50.01
C ALA A 219 3.99 4.29 -48.52
N GLN A 220 4.70 5.13 -47.78
CA GLN A 220 4.83 4.99 -46.33
C GLN A 220 3.48 5.22 -45.63
N GLU A 221 2.70 6.22 -46.04
CA GLU A 221 1.37 6.45 -45.48
C GLU A 221 0.40 5.30 -45.81
N CYS A 222 0.43 4.76 -47.04
CA CYS A 222 -0.31 3.54 -47.40
C CYS A 222 0.00 2.39 -46.42
N SER A 223 1.28 2.17 -46.12
CA SER A 223 1.71 1.11 -45.19
C SER A 223 1.29 1.41 -43.74
N ARG A 224 1.37 2.67 -43.30
CA ARG A 224 0.88 3.09 -41.97
C ARG A 224 -0.64 2.86 -41.83
N ILE A 225 -1.41 3.24 -42.84
CA ILE A 225 -2.86 3.02 -42.86
C ILE A 225 -3.20 1.53 -42.90
N ALA A 226 -2.43 0.70 -43.62
CA ALA A 226 -2.61 -0.75 -43.59
C ALA A 226 -2.49 -1.32 -42.17
N ILE A 227 -1.45 -0.93 -41.43
CA ILE A 227 -1.24 -1.35 -40.04
C ILE A 227 -2.37 -0.83 -39.12
N LEU A 228 -2.84 0.41 -39.32
CA LEU A 228 -3.98 0.95 -38.56
C LEU A 228 -5.25 0.15 -38.82
N THR A 229 -5.50 -0.24 -40.07
CA THR A 229 -6.63 -1.09 -40.47
C THR A 229 -6.58 -2.47 -39.80
N GLU A 230 -5.39 -3.09 -39.72
CA GLU A 230 -5.18 -4.38 -39.05
C GLU A 230 -5.46 -4.32 -37.54
N SER A 231 -5.34 -3.13 -36.92
CA SER A 231 -5.61 -2.94 -35.49
C SER A 231 -7.10 -2.80 -35.14
N LEU A 232 -7.97 -2.77 -36.16
CA LEU A 232 -9.42 -2.65 -36.05
C LEU A 232 -10.10 -4.00 -36.37
N ASP A 233 -11.36 -4.14 -35.96
CA ASP A 233 -12.13 -5.35 -36.23
C ASP A 233 -12.49 -5.47 -37.72
N GLN A 234 -11.84 -6.40 -38.41
CA GLN A 234 -11.97 -6.66 -39.86
C GLN A 234 -13.39 -7.04 -40.30
N ASN A 235 -14.24 -7.51 -39.38
CA ASN A 235 -15.61 -7.92 -39.67
C ASN A 235 -16.60 -6.75 -39.71
N THR A 236 -16.17 -5.52 -39.40
CA THR A 236 -17.06 -4.37 -39.41
C THR A 236 -17.26 -3.85 -40.85
N PRO A 237 -18.51 -3.53 -41.27
CA PRO A 237 -18.76 -2.99 -42.61
C PRO A 237 -17.98 -1.71 -42.95
N PHE A 238 -17.60 -0.94 -41.92
CA PHE A 238 -16.75 0.23 -42.06
C PHE A 238 -15.33 -0.16 -42.52
N VAL A 239 -14.67 -1.08 -41.81
CA VAL A 239 -13.30 -1.52 -42.12
C VAL A 239 -13.22 -2.13 -43.52
N ILE A 240 -14.18 -2.97 -43.90
CA ILE A 240 -14.25 -3.56 -45.26
C ILE A 240 -14.26 -2.46 -46.34
N LYS A 241 -15.09 -1.42 -46.18
CA LYS A 241 -15.13 -0.30 -47.13
C LYS A 241 -13.82 0.50 -47.15
N MET A 242 -13.15 0.63 -46.00
CA MET A 242 -11.86 1.32 -45.94
C MET A 242 -10.73 0.49 -46.56
N GLU A 243 -10.75 -0.83 -46.43
CA GLU A 243 -9.82 -1.74 -47.11
C GLU A 243 -9.98 -1.67 -48.64
N GLU A 244 -11.22 -1.64 -49.13
CA GLU A 244 -11.50 -1.44 -50.57
C GLU A 244 -10.93 -0.11 -51.07
N ARG A 245 -11.11 0.98 -50.31
CA ARG A 245 -10.52 2.29 -50.60
C ARG A 245 -9.00 2.25 -50.59
N LEU A 246 -8.39 1.69 -49.54
CA LEU A 246 -6.94 1.55 -49.43
C LEU A 246 -6.35 0.73 -50.57
N THR A 247 -7.05 -0.34 -51.00
CA THR A 247 -6.66 -1.16 -52.15
C THR A 247 -6.69 -0.33 -53.44
N ARG A 248 -7.68 0.55 -53.62
CA ARG A 248 -7.72 1.49 -54.74
C ARG A 248 -6.53 2.46 -54.69
N CYS A 249 -6.25 3.08 -53.54
CA CYS A 249 -5.08 3.96 -53.37
C CYS A 249 -3.77 3.25 -53.73
N ARG A 250 -3.61 2.02 -53.24
CA ARG A 250 -2.43 1.17 -53.53
C ARG A 250 -2.30 0.88 -55.02
N ASN A 251 -3.40 0.57 -55.70
CA ASN A 251 -3.39 0.32 -57.14
C ASN A 251 -3.04 1.58 -57.96
N THR A 252 -3.59 2.75 -57.58
CA THR A 252 -3.24 4.04 -58.20
C THR A 252 -1.76 4.35 -58.01
N LEU A 253 -1.24 4.19 -56.79
CA LEU A 253 0.17 4.41 -56.47
C LEU A 253 1.09 3.48 -57.30
N LEU A 254 0.73 2.21 -57.48
CA LEU A 254 1.49 1.27 -58.31
C LEU A 254 1.46 1.64 -59.80
N LEU A 255 0.36 2.22 -60.27
CA LEU A 255 0.23 2.72 -61.64
C LEU A 255 1.09 3.96 -61.86
N ASP A 256 1.03 4.93 -60.95
CA ASP A 256 1.83 6.16 -61.00
C ASP A 256 3.32 5.85 -60.91
N LEU A 257 3.70 4.95 -59.99
CA LEU A 257 5.07 4.46 -59.84
C LEU A 257 5.53 3.71 -61.09
N GLY A 258 4.65 2.92 -61.72
CA GLY A 258 4.95 2.22 -62.97
C GLY A 258 5.16 3.18 -64.14
N ASN A 259 4.37 4.26 -64.22
CA ASN A 259 4.51 5.30 -65.23
C ASN A 259 5.78 6.13 -65.01
N ALA A 260 6.05 6.55 -63.77
CA ALA A 260 7.24 7.30 -63.40
C ALA A 260 8.52 6.48 -63.64
N LEU A 261 8.52 5.18 -63.31
CA LEU A 261 9.63 4.28 -63.59
C LEU A 261 9.90 4.12 -65.09
N LYS A 262 8.85 3.97 -65.92
CA LYS A 262 9.00 3.91 -67.38
C LYS A 262 9.55 5.22 -67.95
N GLN A 263 9.14 6.37 -67.41
CA GLN A 263 9.64 7.68 -67.83
C GLN A 263 11.12 7.86 -67.43
N ALA A 264 11.49 7.53 -66.20
CA ALA A 264 12.88 7.57 -65.75
C ALA A 264 13.78 6.61 -66.55
N LYS A 265 13.29 5.43 -66.92
CA LYS A 265 14.01 4.51 -67.81
C LYS A 265 14.24 5.13 -69.20
N LYS A 266 13.24 5.83 -69.77
CA LYS A 266 13.38 6.53 -71.06
C LYS A 266 14.37 7.69 -71.01
N ALA A 267 14.55 8.33 -69.85
CA ALA A 267 15.54 9.38 -69.64
C ALA A 267 17.01 8.89 -69.61
N GLY A 268 17.23 7.56 -69.67
CA GLY A 268 18.56 6.97 -69.81
C GLY A 268 19.47 7.24 -68.61
N VAL A 269 20.71 7.67 -68.85
CA VAL A 269 21.74 7.86 -67.80
C VAL A 269 21.32 8.91 -66.76
N ARG A 270 20.62 9.97 -67.17
CA ARG A 270 20.11 11.02 -66.27
C ARG A 270 18.98 10.54 -65.35
N GLY A 271 18.28 9.47 -65.72
CA GLY A 271 17.18 8.91 -64.94
C GLY A 271 17.58 7.77 -64.00
N GLN A 272 18.84 7.32 -64.00
CA GLN A 272 19.26 6.12 -63.26
C GLN A 272 19.06 6.26 -61.74
N ASP A 273 19.36 7.43 -61.17
CA ASP A 273 19.13 7.68 -59.75
C ASP A 273 17.63 7.63 -59.39
N ARG A 274 16.78 8.26 -60.23
CA ARG A 274 15.32 8.20 -60.08
C ARG A 274 14.78 6.76 -60.18
N VAL A 275 15.33 5.94 -61.09
CA VAL A 275 14.99 4.51 -61.20
C VAL A 275 15.29 3.77 -59.89
N LEU A 276 16.47 3.97 -59.30
CA LEU A 276 16.83 3.34 -58.01
C LEU A 276 15.89 3.80 -56.88
N LYS A 277 15.60 5.10 -56.81
CA LYS A 277 14.65 5.67 -55.84
C LYS A 277 13.25 5.05 -56.00
N TYR A 278 12.72 4.91 -57.22
CA TYR A 278 11.42 4.26 -57.45
C TYR A 278 11.41 2.76 -57.09
N LEU A 279 12.50 2.03 -57.32
CA LEU A 279 12.62 0.63 -56.88
C LEU A 279 12.60 0.50 -55.35
N ALA A 280 13.17 1.47 -54.63
CA ALA A 280 13.04 1.53 -53.17
C ALA A 280 11.57 1.71 -52.74
N VAL A 281 10.79 2.51 -53.45
CA VAL A 281 9.34 2.68 -53.18
C VAL A 281 8.58 1.36 -53.38
N TYR A 282 8.85 0.61 -54.46
CA TYR A 282 8.28 -0.73 -54.65
C TYR A 282 8.60 -1.70 -53.51
N ARG A 283 9.78 -1.56 -52.88
CA ARG A 283 10.17 -2.35 -51.72
C ARG A 283 9.34 -2.01 -50.49
N VAL A 284 9.09 -0.71 -50.23
CA VAL A 284 8.25 -0.24 -49.12
C VAL A 284 6.82 -0.77 -49.25
N LEU A 285 6.30 -0.85 -50.48
CA LEU A 285 4.97 -1.41 -50.75
C LEU A 285 4.93 -2.95 -50.72
N GLY A 286 6.07 -3.64 -50.71
CA GLY A 286 6.13 -5.09 -50.86
C GLY A 286 5.66 -5.58 -52.25
N ALA A 287 5.84 -4.76 -53.29
CA ALA A 287 5.37 -5.02 -54.65
C ALA A 287 6.53 -5.27 -55.64
N GLN A 288 7.52 -6.06 -55.22
CA GLN A 288 8.73 -6.32 -56.01
C GLN A 288 8.42 -7.05 -57.34
N ALA A 289 7.40 -7.91 -57.35
CA ALA A 289 6.98 -8.60 -58.56
C ALA A 289 6.48 -7.62 -59.64
N ASP A 290 5.77 -6.57 -59.24
CA ASP A 290 5.27 -5.56 -60.18
C ASP A 290 6.38 -4.61 -60.65
N ALA A 291 7.38 -4.35 -59.79
CA ALA A 291 8.60 -3.67 -60.21
C ALA A 291 9.34 -4.41 -61.34
N ILE A 292 9.47 -5.73 -61.23
CA ILE A 292 10.10 -6.57 -62.26
C ILE A 292 9.30 -6.53 -63.56
N LYS A 293 7.97 -6.58 -63.48
CA LYS A 293 7.09 -6.45 -64.67
C LYS A 293 7.25 -5.08 -65.33
N ALA A 294 7.27 -4.00 -64.54
CA ALA A 294 7.43 -2.64 -65.05
C ALA A 294 8.80 -2.43 -65.72
N LEU A 295 9.87 -3.07 -65.21
CA LEU A 295 11.20 -3.03 -65.82
C LEU A 295 11.29 -3.83 -67.13
N ARG A 296 10.60 -4.97 -67.22
CA ARG A 296 10.59 -5.85 -68.41
C ARG A 296 9.63 -5.38 -69.51
N GLY A 297 8.53 -4.72 -69.15
CA GLY A 297 7.43 -4.33 -70.05
C GLY A 297 7.64 -3.00 -70.79
N GLY A 298 8.88 -2.63 -71.09
CA GLY A 298 9.21 -1.40 -71.81
C GLY A 298 10.50 -1.56 -72.60
#